data_AF-A0A351FVW8-F1
#
_entry.id   AF-A0A351FVW8-F1
#
_cell.length_a   1.000
_cell.length_b   1.000
_cell.length_c   1.000
_cell.angle_alpha   90.00
_cell.angle_beta   90.00
_cell.angle_gamma   90.00
#
_symmetry.space_group_name_H-M   'P 1'
#
loop_
_entity.id
_entity.type
_entity.pdbx_description
1 polymer ?
#
loop_
_entity_poly.entity_id
_entity_poly.type
_entity_poly.pdbx_seq_one_letter_code
_entity_poly.pdbx_strand_id
1 'polypeptide(L)'
;MLTAPGSIRVVMLDAVGTVIYPRPSAAEVYATHGRKFGSRLDTETIADRLQESLQQLATDCGNTTDEAREYARWKTIVTQVFD
;
A
#
# COMPACT_ATOMS: atom_id res chain seq x y z
N MET A 1 28.54 -6.18 0.56
CA MET A 1 28.46 -7.27 -0.44
C MET A 1 27.66 -8.40 0.19
N LEU A 2 26.51 -8.77 -0.38
CA LEU A 2 25.74 -9.93 0.08
C LEU A 2 26.48 -11.20 -0.36
N THR A 3 27.16 -11.88 0.55
CA THR A 3 27.71 -13.23 0.34
C THR A 3 26.67 -14.24 0.80
N ALA A 4 25.94 -14.82 -0.14
CA ALA A 4 25.00 -15.89 0.15
C ALA A 4 25.71 -17.27 0.07
N PRO A 5 25.50 -18.17 1.04
CA PRO A 5 26.02 -19.54 0.97
C PRO A 5 25.15 -20.33 -0.03
N GLY A 6 25.74 -20.71 -1.16
CA GLY A 6 25.04 -21.28 -2.32
C GLY A 6 24.61 -20.19 -3.33
N SER A 7 24.56 -20.54 -4.62
CA SER A 7 24.21 -19.59 -5.68
C SER A 7 22.73 -19.22 -5.62
N ILE A 8 22.40 -18.11 -4.96
CA ILE A 8 21.08 -17.46 -5.11
C ILE A 8 20.86 -17.22 -6.61
N ARG A 9 19.78 -17.80 -7.15
CA ARG A 9 19.44 -17.69 -8.57
C ARG A 9 18.45 -16.57 -8.87
N VAL A 10 17.62 -16.20 -7.89
CA VAL A 10 16.53 -15.22 -8.05
C VAL A 10 16.35 -14.45 -6.75
N VAL A 11 16.10 -13.14 -6.89
CA VAL A 11 15.64 -12.25 -5.82
C VAL A 11 14.38 -11.55 -6.32
N MET A 12 13.26 -11.76 -5.64
CA MET A 12 12.03 -11.00 -5.90
C MET A 12 12.00 -9.82 -4.92
N LEU A 13 11.81 -8.62 -5.47
CA LEU A 13 11.71 -7.40 -4.70
C LEU A 13 10.28 -6.91 -4.76
N ASP A 14 9.76 -6.47 -3.62
CA ASP A 14 8.57 -5.62 -3.63
C ASP A 14 8.85 -4.32 -4.42
N ALA A 15 7.79 -3.68 -4.91
CA ALA A 15 7.87 -2.53 -5.79
C ALA A 15 7.79 -1.21 -5.02
N VAL A 16 6.61 -0.85 -4.50
CA VAL A 16 6.32 0.48 -3.94
C VAL A 16 6.90 0.61 -2.54
N GLY A 17 7.70 1.64 -2.30
CA GLY A 17 8.44 1.82 -1.03
C GLY A 17 9.75 1.04 -0.97
N THR A 18 9.97 0.11 -1.90
CA THR A 18 11.18 -0.72 -1.99
C THR A 18 12.09 -0.30 -3.16
N VAL A 19 11.57 -0.26 -4.39
CA VAL A 19 12.30 0.21 -5.58
C VAL A 19 11.61 1.35 -6.32
N ILE A 20 10.32 1.59 -6.06
CA ILE A 20 9.51 2.67 -6.63
C ILE A 20 9.02 3.59 -5.51
N TYR A 21 9.29 4.89 -5.64
CA TYR A 21 8.86 5.92 -4.70
C TYR A 21 7.98 6.94 -5.43
N PRO A 22 6.65 6.74 -5.43
CA PRO A 22 5.74 7.59 -6.20
C PRO A 22 5.77 9.05 -5.70
N ARG A 23 5.65 9.98 -6.65
CA ARG A 23 5.47 11.41 -6.41
C ARG A 23 4.34 11.96 -7.28
N PRO A 24 3.26 12.49 -6.69
CA PRO A 24 2.95 12.49 -5.26
C PRO A 24 2.77 11.07 -4.69
N SER A 25 2.99 10.92 -3.38
CA SER A 25 2.68 9.71 -2.63
C SER A 25 1.18 9.42 -2.63
N ALA A 26 0.81 8.17 -2.35
CA ALA A 26 -0.61 7.79 -2.23
C ALA A 26 -1.35 8.66 -1.20
N ALA A 27 -0.70 8.96 -0.07
CA ALA A 27 -1.27 9.80 0.98
C ALA A 27 -1.50 11.25 0.52
N GLU A 28 -0.58 11.84 -0.25
CA GLU A 28 -0.76 13.16 -0.84
C GLU A 28 -1.91 13.18 -1.86
N VAL A 29 -2.03 12.14 -2.69
CA VAL A 29 -3.14 11.99 -3.63
C VAL A 29 -4.46 11.92 -2.88
N TYR A 30 -4.56 11.08 -1.85
CA TYR A 30 -5.77 10.92 -1.06
C TYR A 30 -6.13 12.19 -0.28
N ALA A 31 -5.18 12.87 0.37
CA ALA A 31 -5.43 14.14 1.05
C ALA A 31 -5.87 15.26 0.08
N THR A 32 -5.37 15.24 -1.16
CA THR A 32 -5.75 16.23 -2.19
C THR A 32 -7.13 15.96 -2.78
N HIS A 33 -7.41 14.69 -3.09
CA HIS A 33 -8.69 14.31 -3.70
C HIS A 33 -9.82 14.21 -2.68
N GLY A 34 -9.56 13.71 -1.48
CA GLY A 34 -10.53 13.59 -0.38
C GLY A 34 -11.16 14.93 -0.02
N ARG A 35 -10.38 16.03 -0.07
CA ARG A 35 -10.91 17.40 0.12
C ARG A 35 -12.05 17.75 -0.83
N LYS A 36 -12.02 17.25 -2.06
CA LYS A 36 -13.10 17.48 -3.04
C LYS A 36 -14.41 16.79 -2.65
N PHE A 37 -14.33 15.81 -1.76
CA PHE A 37 -15.47 15.03 -1.25
C PHE A 37 -15.79 15.32 0.22
N GLY A 38 -15.17 16.35 0.81
CA GLY A 38 -15.47 16.81 2.17
C GLY A 38 -14.48 16.36 3.25
N SER A 39 -13.50 15.51 2.91
CA SER A 39 -12.50 15.05 3.87
C SER A 39 -11.62 16.20 4.36
N ARG A 40 -11.34 16.22 5.66
CA ARG A 40 -10.51 17.24 6.31
C ARG A 40 -9.17 16.73 6.82
N LEU A 41 -8.86 15.46 6.54
CA LEU A 41 -7.63 14.83 7.00
C LEU A 41 -6.42 15.41 6.26
N ASP A 42 -5.32 15.60 6.99
CA ASP A 42 -4.04 15.97 6.42
C ASP A 42 -3.29 14.74 5.88
N THR A 43 -2.19 14.99 5.17
CA THR A 43 -1.39 13.93 4.54
C THR A 43 -0.80 12.96 5.55
N GLU A 44 -0.40 13.42 6.73
CA GLU A 44 0.17 12.58 7.79
C GLU A 44 -0.89 11.62 8.35
N THR A 45 -2.06 12.14 8.72
CA THR A 45 -3.18 11.31 9.20
C THR A 45 -3.62 10.28 8.17
N ILE A 46 -3.68 10.67 6.89
CA ILE A 46 -3.99 9.75 5.80
C ILE A 46 -2.91 8.66 5.65
N ALA A 47 -1.63 9.01 5.80
CA ALA A 47 -0.53 8.05 5.71
C ALA A 47 -0.58 7.02 6.84
N ASP A 48 -0.82 7.48 8.07
CA ASP A 48 -0.96 6.62 9.25
C ASP A 48 -2.12 5.63 9.08
N ARG A 49 -3.31 6.14 8.71
CA ARG A 49 -4.49 5.29 8.46
C ARG A 49 -4.29 4.29 7.32
N LEU A 50 -3.60 4.70 6.26
CA LEU A 50 -3.29 3.81 5.15
C LEU A 50 -2.35 2.69 5.61
N GLN A 51 -1.32 3.01 6.39
CA GLN A 51 -0.40 2.03 6.95
C GLN A 51 -1.13 1.05 7.88
N GLU A 52 -1.97 1.55 8.79
CA GLU A 52 -2.77 0.72 9.70
C GLU A 52 -3.71 -0.22 8.92
N SER A 53 -4.42 0.29 7.92
CA SER A 53 -5.35 -0.50 7.11
C SER A 53 -4.62 -1.59 6.31
N LEU A 54 -3.43 -1.29 5.78
CA LEU A 54 -2.58 -2.26 5.09
C LEU A 54 -2.10 -3.37 6.03
N GLN A 55 -1.75 -3.03 7.27
CA GLN A 55 -1.33 -4.01 8.28
C GLN A 55 -2.49 -4.90 8.74
N GLN A 56 -3.68 -4.33 8.97
CA GLN A 56 -4.87 -5.06 9.39
C GLN A 56 -5.35 -6.05 8.32
N LEU A 57 -5.23 -5.66 7.04
CA LEU A 57 -5.64 -6.45 5.89
C LEU A 57 -4.44 -7.11 5.18
N ALA A 58 -3.35 -7.30 5.91
CA ALA A 58 -2.25 -8.15 5.49
C ALA A 58 -2.76 -9.59 5.46
N THR A 59 -3.08 -10.08 4.27
CA THR A 59 -3.44 -11.48 4.06
C THR A 59 -2.19 -12.33 3.85
N ASP A 60 -2.18 -13.54 4.42
CA ASP A 60 -1.30 -14.62 3.98
C ASP A 60 -1.74 -15.04 2.57
N CYS A 61 -1.32 -14.26 1.59
CA CYS A 61 -1.51 -14.58 0.19
C CYS A 61 -0.56 -15.71 -0.15
N GLY A 62 -1.07 -16.93 -0.30
CA GLY A 62 -0.36 -17.96 -1.07
C GLY A 62 -0.01 -17.44 -2.48
N ASN A 63 0.69 -18.24 -3.28
CA ASN A 63 1.20 -17.82 -4.60
C ASN A 63 0.12 -17.59 -5.69
N THR A 64 -1.15 -17.39 -5.32
CA THR A 64 -2.27 -17.20 -6.26
C THR A 64 -2.91 -15.84 -6.06
N THR A 65 -2.79 -14.98 -7.07
CA THR A 65 -3.44 -13.66 -7.16
C THR A 65 -4.83 -13.78 -7.76
N ASP A 66 -5.81 -13.06 -7.21
CA ASP A 66 -7.18 -12.96 -7.71
C ASP A 66 -7.56 -11.48 -7.76
N GLU A 67 -7.90 -10.98 -8.95
CA GLU A 67 -8.20 -9.56 -9.18
C GLU A 67 -9.43 -9.09 -8.40
N ALA A 68 -10.49 -9.90 -8.33
CA ALA A 68 -11.71 -9.54 -7.61
C ALA A 68 -11.45 -9.45 -6.10
N ARG A 69 -10.62 -10.36 -5.57
CA ARG A 69 -10.18 -10.33 -4.17
C ARG A 69 -9.31 -9.11 -3.88
N GLU A 70 -8.33 -8.82 -4.73
CA GLU A 70 -7.48 -7.63 -4.56
C GLU A 70 -8.29 -6.34 -4.64
N TYR A 71 -9.24 -6.24 -5.57
CA TYR A 71 -10.12 -5.09 -5.69
C TYR A 71 -10.97 -4.91 -4.43
N ALA A 72 -11.59 -5.98 -3.91
CA ALA A 72 -12.36 -5.93 -2.68
C ALA A 72 -11.50 -5.50 -1.48
N ARG A 73 -10.28 -6.02 -1.37
CA ARG A 73 -9.32 -5.65 -0.32
C ARG A 73 -8.94 -4.17 -0.41
N TRP A 74 -8.54 -3.70 -1.59
CA TRP A 74 -8.20 -2.30 -1.81
C TRP A 74 -9.36 -1.35 -1.56
N LYS A 75 -10.58 -1.73 -1.94
CA LYS A 75 -11.78 -0.95 -1.64
C LYS A 75 -11.97 -0.78 -0.14
N THR A 76 -11.79 -1.84 0.65
CA THR A 76 -11.86 -1.76 2.12
C THR A 76 -10.77 -0.85 2.68
N ILE A 77 -9.51 -1.04 2.27
CA ILE A 77 -8.37 -0.22 2.71
C ILE A 77 -8.65 1.26 2.45
N VAL A 78 -8.99 1.63 1.22
CA VAL A 78 -9.21 3.03 0.83
C VAL A 78 -10.42 3.62 1.56
N THR A 79 -11.45 2.82 1.85
CA THR A 79 -12.62 3.27 2.61
C THR A 79 -12.27 3.59 4.07
N GLN A 80 -11.37 2.81 4.69
CA GLN A 80 -10.93 3.02 6.08
C GLN A 80 -10.02 4.25 6.25
N VAL A 81 -9.43 4.75 5.16
CA VAL A 81 -8.53 5.90 5.19
C VAL A 81 -9.29 7.22 5.38
N PHE A 82 -10.47 7.38 4.79
CA PHE A 82 -11.24 8.63 4.82
C PHE A 82 -12.17 8.74 6.05
N ASP A 83 -12.66 9.95 6.31
CA ASP A 83 -13.68 10.32 7.31
C ASP A 83 -15.11 10.31 6.76
#